data_AF-A0A317KGM9-F1
#
_entry.id   AF-A0A317KGM9-F1
#
_cell.length_a   1.000
_cell.length_b   1.000
_cell.length_c   1.000
_cell.angle_alpha   90.00
_cell.angle_beta   90.00
_cell.angle_gamma   90.00
#
_symmetry.space_group_name_H-M   'P 1'
#
loop_
_entity.id
_entity.type
_entity.pdbx_description
1 polymer ?
#
loop_
_entity_poly.entity_id
_entity_poly.type
_entity_poly.pdbx_seq_one_letter_code
_entity_poly.pdbx_strand_id
1 'polypeptide(L)'
;MTRPVRKLSISVPPDVAERLEQEPNASAYITQAVRDRMRLDALDAELAHAGIQITEQGVAAARARRAAVEAEWPAERRQAVRERIRQHMQEEIAGALDQPAA
;
A
#
# COMPACT_ATOMS: atom_id res chain seq x y z
N MET A 1 -23.34 11.90 -11.77
CA MET A 1 -24.34 11.21 -10.92
C MET A 1 -23.57 10.38 -9.90
N THR A 2 -23.62 10.73 -8.62
CA THR A 2 -22.92 9.98 -7.56
C THR A 2 -23.56 8.60 -7.42
N ARG A 3 -22.74 7.55 -7.58
CA ARG A 3 -23.18 6.15 -7.46
C ARG A 3 -23.62 5.91 -6.00
N PRO A 4 -24.73 5.20 -5.74
CA PRO A 4 -25.21 4.97 -4.38
C PRO A 4 -24.14 4.25 -3.54
N VAL A 5 -23.80 4.83 -2.40
CA VAL A 5 -22.85 4.26 -1.43
C VAL A 5 -23.60 3.32 -0.50
N ARG A 6 -23.10 2.09 -0.32
CA ARG A 6 -23.65 1.11 0.63
C ARG A 6 -22.85 1.15 1.92
N LYS A 7 -23.50 1.43 3.06
CA LYS A 7 -22.87 1.36 4.38
C LYS A 7 -22.65 -0.10 4.78
N LEU A 8 -21.44 -0.41 5.23
CA LEU A 8 -21.08 -1.69 5.84
C LEU A 8 -20.72 -1.44 7.31
N SER A 9 -21.15 -2.35 8.18
CA SER A 9 -20.79 -2.36 9.61
C SER A 9 -20.05 -3.66 9.88
N ILE A 10 -18.82 -3.57 10.37
CA ILE A 10 -17.95 -4.72 10.64
C ILE A 10 -17.35 -4.58 12.04
N SER A 11 -17.13 -5.72 12.69
CA SER A 11 -16.33 -5.78 13.92
C SER A 11 -14.88 -6.03 13.53
N VAL A 12 -13.96 -5.29 14.14
CA VAL A 12 -12.52 -5.42 13.92
C VAL A 12 -11.79 -5.72 15.24
N PRO A 13 -10.61 -6.33 15.19
CA PRO A 13 -9.76 -6.50 16.37
C PRO A 13 -9.41 -5.16 17.07
N PRO A 14 -9.14 -5.16 18.39
CA PRO A 14 -8.89 -3.93 19.14
C PRO A 14 -7.72 -3.08 18.61
N ASP A 15 -6.62 -3.72 18.22
CA ASP A 15 -5.45 -3.04 17.64
C ASP A 15 -5.78 -2.32 16.32
N VAL A 16 -6.65 -2.92 15.51
CA VAL A 16 -7.13 -2.31 14.27
C VAL A 16 -8.09 -1.16 14.56
N ALA A 17 -8.98 -1.31 15.55
CA ALA A 17 -9.87 -0.23 15.98
C ALA A 17 -9.06 0.99 16.45
N GLU A 18 -8.09 0.80 17.35
CA GLU A 18 -7.23 1.86 17.86
C GLU A 18 -6.47 2.58 16.73
N ARG A 19 -5.98 1.84 15.74
CA ARG A 19 -5.29 2.43 14.58
C ARG A 19 -6.23 3.26 13.70
N LEU A 20 -7.46 2.79 13.49
CA LEU A 20 -8.47 3.48 12.68
C LEU A 20 -9.03 4.72 13.39
N GLU A 21 -9.12 4.71 14.71
CA GLU A 21 -9.52 5.87 15.52
C GLU A 21 -8.52 7.03 15.43
N GLN A 22 -7.25 6.75 15.13
CA GLN A 22 -6.22 7.76 14.88
C GLN A 22 -6.32 8.39 13.49
N GLU A 23 -7.07 7.80 12.57
CA GLU A 23 -7.23 8.34 11.22
C GLU A 23 -8.25 9.49 11.19
N PRO A 24 -7.95 10.61 10.53
CA PRO A 24 -8.91 11.70 10.36
C PRO A 24 -10.17 11.26 9.61
N ASN A 25 -10.07 10.22 8.79
CA ASN A 25 -11.21 9.59 8.11
C ASN A 25 -10.97 8.08 7.90
N ALA A 26 -11.42 7.27 8.86
CA ALA A 26 -11.31 5.81 8.81
C ALA A 26 -11.97 5.19 7.56
N SER A 27 -13.11 5.72 7.11
CA SER A 27 -13.80 5.18 5.92
C SER A 27 -12.99 5.39 4.64
N ALA A 28 -12.39 6.56 4.47
CA ALA A 28 -11.52 6.86 3.34
C ALA A 28 -10.25 6.00 3.36
N TYR A 29 -9.62 5.88 4.54
CA TYR A 29 -8.45 5.03 4.74
C TYR A 29 -8.72 3.57 4.34
N ILE A 30 -9.78 2.97 4.88
CA ILE A 30 -10.15 1.58 4.57
C ILE A 30 -10.49 1.43 3.09
N THR A 31 -11.23 2.39 2.52
CA THR A 31 -11.60 2.35 1.10
C THR A 31 -10.36 2.34 0.21
N GLN A 32 -9.37 3.17 0.52
CA GLN A 32 -8.12 3.21 -0.23
C GLN A 32 -7.32 1.91 -0.06
N ALA A 33 -7.17 1.41 1.17
CA ALA A 33 -6.49 0.15 1.43
C ALA A 33 -7.12 -1.04 0.68
N VAL A 34 -8.46 -1.10 0.61
CA VAL A 34 -9.18 -2.11 -0.18
C VAL A 34 -8.91 -1.94 -1.66
N ARG A 35 -8.95 -0.71 -2.19
CA ARG A 35 -8.64 -0.45 -3.61
C ARG A 35 -7.21 -0.82 -3.97
N ASP A 36 -6.24 -0.51 -3.11
CA ASP A 36 -4.85 -0.88 -3.32
C ASP A 36 -4.70 -2.39 -3.35
N ARG A 37 -5.39 -3.11 -2.46
CA ARG A 37 -5.40 -4.57 -2.50
C ARG A 37 -6.02 -5.12 -3.80
N MET A 38 -7.15 -4.57 -4.24
CA MET A 38 -7.78 -4.97 -5.50
C MET A 38 -6.87 -4.74 -6.71
N ARG A 39 -6.09 -3.65 -6.72
CA ARG A 39 -5.12 -3.37 -7.80
C ARG A 39 -4.00 -4.42 -7.83
N LEU A 40 -3.50 -4.82 -6.67
CA LEU A 40 -2.49 -5.89 -6.57
C LEU A 40 -3.05 -7.23 -7.03
N ASP A 41 -4.24 -7.60 -6.57
CA ASP A 41 -4.88 -8.86 -6.99
C ASP A 41 -5.16 -8.86 -8.51
N ALA A 42 -5.51 -7.71 -9.10
CA ALA A 42 -5.68 -7.56 -10.55
C ALA A 42 -4.36 -7.72 -11.31
N LEU A 43 -3.27 -7.12 -10.82
CA LEU A 43 -1.93 -7.28 -11.39
C LEU A 43 -1.48 -8.75 -11.33
N ASP A 44 -1.71 -9.43 -10.20
CA ASP A 44 -1.38 -10.85 -10.05
C ASP A 44 -2.16 -11.70 -11.08
N ALA A 45 -3.43 -11.38 -11.33
CA ALA A 45 -4.24 -12.04 -12.35
C ALA A 45 -3.74 -11.79 -13.78
N GLU A 46 -3.32 -10.56 -14.09
CA GLU A 46 -2.74 -10.22 -15.40
C GLU A 46 -1.43 -10.97 -15.66
N LEU A 47 -0.55 -11.03 -14.65
CA LEU A 47 0.70 -11.78 -14.73
C LEU A 47 0.43 -13.28 -14.91
N ALA A 48 -0.52 -13.83 -14.15
CA ALA A 48 -0.92 -15.23 -14.28
C ALA A 48 -1.48 -15.53 -15.68
N HIS A 49 -2.27 -14.62 -16.25
CA HIS A 49 -2.78 -14.73 -17.62
C HIS A 49 -1.65 -14.75 -18.65
N ALA A 50 -0.58 -13.99 -18.43
CA ALA A 50 0.63 -14.02 -19.25
C ALA A 50 1.52 -15.27 -19.01
N GLY A 51 1.09 -16.21 -18.17
CA GLY A 51 1.84 -17.41 -17.81
C GLY A 51 2.90 -17.19 -16.72
N ILE A 52 2.93 -16.01 -16.10
CA ILE A 52 3.87 -15.66 -15.03
C ILE A 52 3.18 -15.89 -13.68
N GLN A 53 3.51 -17.00 -13.01
CA GLN A 53 2.97 -17.31 -11.70
C GLN A 53 3.83 -16.69 -10.59
N ILE A 54 3.26 -15.77 -9.80
CA ILE A 54 3.91 -15.28 -8.58
C ILE A 54 3.65 -16.28 -7.45
N THR A 55 4.70 -16.99 -7.04
CA THR A 55 4.62 -17.96 -5.94
C THR A 55 5.14 -17.36 -4.64
N GLU A 56 4.61 -17.82 -3.51
CA GLU A 56 5.10 -17.41 -2.19
C GLU A 56 6.61 -17.69 -2.01
N GLN A 57 7.07 -18.84 -2.51
CA GLN A 57 8.48 -19.23 -2.51
C GLN A 57 9.32 -18.26 -3.33
N GLY A 58 8.84 -17.88 -4.53
CA GLY A 58 9.51 -16.91 -5.40
C GLY A 58 9.58 -15.52 -4.76
N VAL A 59 8.49 -15.09 -4.12
CA VAL A 59 8.45 -13.82 -3.36
C VAL A 59 9.44 -13.85 -2.20
N ALA A 60 9.49 -14.94 -1.43
CA ALA A 60 10.44 -15.10 -0.33
C ALA A 60 11.89 -15.05 -0.82
N ALA A 61 12.21 -15.78 -1.89
CA ALA A 61 13.54 -15.75 -2.50
C ALA A 61 13.92 -14.38 -3.05
N ALA A 62 12.99 -13.67 -3.68
CA ALA A 62 13.20 -12.30 -4.15
C ALA A 62 13.46 -11.33 -2.98
N ARG A 63 12.68 -11.42 -1.89
CA ARG A 63 12.90 -10.64 -0.67
C ARG A 63 14.26 -10.91 -0.05
N ALA A 64 14.67 -12.18 0.05
CA ALA A 64 15.98 -12.54 0.58
C ALA A 64 17.13 -11.95 -0.25
N ARG A 65 17.06 -12.05 -1.58
CA ARG A 65 18.06 -11.44 -2.48
C ARG A 65 18.13 -9.92 -2.30
N ARG A 66 16.97 -9.25 -2.20
CA ARG A 66 16.91 -7.80 -1.96
C ARG A 66 17.56 -7.43 -0.63
N ALA A 67 17.22 -8.16 0.44
CA ALA A 67 17.76 -7.91 1.77
C ALA A 67 19.28 -8.12 1.83
N ALA A 68 19.82 -9.12 1.13
CA ALA A 68 21.27 -9.33 1.04
C ALA A 68 21.97 -8.12 0.40
N VAL A 69 21.43 -7.60 -0.70
CA VAL A 69 21.97 -6.38 -1.34
C VAL A 69 21.86 -5.16 -0.43
N GLU A 70 20.74 -4.99 0.28
CA GLU A 70 20.53 -3.88 1.22
C GLU A 70 21.45 -3.94 2.45
N ALA A 71 21.87 -5.15 2.86
CA ALA A 71 22.78 -5.35 3.97
C ALA A 71 24.17 -4.76 3.69
N GLU A 72 24.63 -4.87 2.43
CA GLU A 72 25.91 -4.34 1.95
C GLU A 72 25.92 -2.83 1.75
N TRP A 73 24.75 -2.16 1.82
CA TRP A 73 24.70 -0.72 1.61
C TRP A 73 25.36 0.08 2.74
N PRO A 74 26.13 1.14 2.40
CA PRO A 74 26.54 2.15 3.36
C PRO A 74 25.33 2.79 4.06
N ALA A 75 25.52 3.24 5.31
CA ALA A 75 24.45 3.82 6.11
C ALA A 75 23.82 5.05 5.43
N GLU A 76 24.64 5.85 4.76
CA GLU A 76 24.25 7.06 4.03
C GLU A 76 23.29 6.72 2.89
N ARG A 77 23.56 5.63 2.17
CA ARG A 77 22.67 5.15 1.09
C ARG A 77 21.31 4.73 1.63
N ARG A 78 21.28 3.99 2.75
CA ARG A 78 20.03 3.59 3.41
C ARG A 78 19.22 4.80 3.86
N GLN A 79 19.87 5.80 4.45
CA GLN A 79 19.22 7.05 4.86
C GLN A 79 18.66 7.81 3.65
N ALA A 80 19.43 7.95 2.57
CA ALA A 80 18.99 8.63 1.35
C ALA A 80 17.79 7.93 0.67
N VAL A 81 17.69 6.60 0.74
CA VAL A 81 16.50 5.88 0.25
C VAL A 81 15.29 6.15 1.14
N ARG A 82 15.45 6.11 2.48
CA ARG A 82 14.37 6.42 3.42
C ARG A 82 13.84 7.84 3.25
N GLU A 83 14.73 8.81 3.05
CA GLU A 83 14.35 10.21 2.82
C GLU A 83 13.50 10.35 1.56
N ARG A 84 13.94 9.75 0.44
CA ARG A 84 13.19 9.76 -0.81
C ARG A 84 11.81 9.13 -0.68
N ILE A 85 11.70 8.02 0.04
CA ILE A 85 10.39 7.40 0.31
C ILE A 85 9.50 8.35 1.12
N ARG A 86 10.03 8.99 2.18
CA ARG A 86 9.26 9.94 2.99
C ARG A 86 8.77 11.12 2.16
N GLN A 87 9.65 11.72 1.37
CA GLN A 87 9.31 12.84 0.49
C GLN A 87 8.21 12.46 -0.50
N HIS A 88 8.34 11.31 -1.16
CA HIS A 88 7.33 10.83 -2.09
C HIS A 88 5.96 10.61 -1.42
N MET A 89 5.94 10.02 -0.22
CA MET A 89 4.69 9.85 0.53
C MET A 89 4.07 11.21 0.93
N GLN A 90 4.89 12.19 1.30
CA GLN A 90 4.42 13.55 1.59
C GLN A 90 3.86 14.23 0.34
N GLU A 91 4.51 14.06 -0.81
CA GLU A 91 4.05 14.58 -2.11
C GLU A 91 2.75 13.92 -2.56
N GLU A 92 2.60 12.60 -2.40
CA GLU A 92 1.35 11.90 -2.71
C GLU A 92 0.21 12.37 -1.81
N ILE A 93 0.46 12.55 -0.51
CA ILE A 93 -0.54 13.08 0.43
C ILE A 93 -0.90 14.53 0.07
N ALA A 94 0.08 15.39 -0.21
CA ALA A 94 -0.16 16.77 -0.60
C ALA A 94 -0.92 16.85 -1.93
N GLY A 95 -0.55 16.04 -2.92
CA GLY A 95 -1.24 15.95 -4.22
C GLY A 95 -2.65 15.35 -4.13
N ALA A 96 -2.90 14.46 -3.17
CA ALA A 96 -4.24 13.94 -2.89
C ALA A 96 -5.14 15.00 -2.20
N LEU A 97 -4.56 15.95 -1.47
CA LEU A 97 -5.29 17.08 -0.86
C LEU A 97 -5.58 18.21 -1.85
N ASP A 98 -4.80 18.34 -2.93
CA ASP A 98 -4.92 19.41 -3.94
C ASP A 98 -5.84 19.03 -5.12
N GLN A 99 -6.32 17.78 -5.19
CA GLN A 99 -7.35 17.37 -6.14
C GLN A 99 -8.76 17.69 -5.59
N PRO A 100 -9.51 18.65 -6.17
CA PRO A 100 -10.90 18.85 -5.80
C PRO A 100 -11.70 17.61 -6.19
N ALA A 101 -12.49 17.09 -5.25
CA ALA A 101 -13.41 16.00 -5.49
C ALA A 101 -14.38 16.38 -6.64
N ALA A 102 -14.15 15.80 -7.81
CA ALA A 102 -15.00 15.93 -8.99
C ALA A 102 -16.14 14.90 -8.98
#